data_AF-A0A378T9G4-F1
#
_entry.id   AF-A0A378T9G4-F1
#
_cell.length_a   1.000
_cell.length_b   1.000
_cell.length_c   1.000
_cell.angle_alpha   90.00
_cell.angle_beta   90.00
_cell.angle_gamma   90.00
#
_symmetry.space_group_name_H-M   'P 1'
#
loop_
_entity.id
_entity.type
_entity.pdbx_description
1 polymer ?
#
loop_
_entity_poly.entity_id
_entity_poly.type
_entity_poly.pdbx_seq_one_letter_code
_entity_poly.pdbx_strand_id
1 'polypeptide(L)'
;MARAAAVVWGIGAAAYLVSEAVAAGTVPVYSYINDYISDLGVTWVMNTGFVVHGLLFLLGALLATRSVASGGRLFVLAAAVNAVGNVVIAIFPSHAPDAAPWHVAGAAMAILGGNIAVILGGQLSPVPAFRRISIGLGVAGILCLMAVAAGARPRA
;
A
#
# COMPACT_ATOMS: atom_id res chain seq x y z
N MET A 1 -1.22 -22.52 4.85
CA MET A 1 -0.43 -21.40 4.33
C MET A 1 -0.65 -20.07 5.08
N ALA A 2 -1.70 -19.96 5.90
CA ALA A 2 -2.01 -18.76 6.68
C ALA A 2 -0.85 -18.20 7.55
N ARG A 3 -0.11 -19.04 8.30
CA ARG A 3 1.04 -18.58 9.09
C ARG A 3 2.15 -17.98 8.21
N ALA A 4 2.44 -18.60 7.07
CA ALA A 4 3.42 -18.08 6.12
C ALA A 4 2.97 -16.75 5.53
N ALA A 5 1.68 -16.61 5.17
CA ALA A 5 1.13 -15.34 4.72
C ALA A 5 1.28 -14.23 5.78
N ALA A 6 0.99 -14.54 7.06
CA ALA A 6 1.14 -13.59 8.15
C ALA A 6 2.60 -13.15 8.34
N VAL A 7 3.56 -14.09 8.28
CA VAL A 7 5.00 -13.78 8.37
C VAL A 7 5.44 -12.91 7.19
N VAL A 8 5.03 -13.26 5.96
CA VAL A 8 5.37 -12.49 4.75
C VAL A 8 4.81 -11.07 4.83
N TRP A 9 3.57 -10.89 5.27
CA TRP A 9 3.00 -9.55 5.47
C TRP A 9 3.68 -8.78 6.60
N GLY A 10 4.04 -9.44 7.70
CA GLY A 10 4.81 -8.81 8.78
C GLY A 10 6.17 -8.30 8.30
N ILE A 11 6.89 -9.10 7.50
CA ILE A 11 8.16 -8.69 6.90
C ILE A 11 7.94 -7.53 5.91
N GLY A 12 6.91 -7.61 5.07
CA GLY A 12 6.59 -6.53 4.12
C GLY A 12 6.25 -5.20 4.80
N ALA A 13 5.51 -5.24 5.92
CA ALA A 13 5.22 -4.06 6.71
C ALA A 13 6.48 -3.50 7.40
N ALA A 14 7.30 -4.37 7.98
CA ALA A 14 8.56 -3.96 8.60
C ALA A 14 9.54 -3.34 7.58
N ALA A 15 9.68 -3.95 6.40
CA ALA A 15 10.52 -3.43 5.32
C ALA A 15 10.09 -2.02 4.90
N TYR A 16 8.78 -1.78 4.77
CA TYR A 16 8.23 -0.47 4.47
C TYR A 16 8.58 0.57 5.54
N LEU A 17 8.23 0.29 6.81
CA LEU A 17 8.40 1.24 7.91
C LEU A 17 9.87 1.53 8.22
N VAL A 18 10.75 0.52 8.09
CA VAL A 18 12.20 0.73 8.24
C VAL A 18 12.73 1.58 7.09
N SER A 19 12.30 1.32 5.85
CA SER A 19 12.73 2.11 4.70
C SER A 19 12.28 3.57 4.83
N GLU A 20 11.05 3.80 5.29
CA GLU A 20 10.51 5.12 5.60
C GLU A 20 11.33 5.83 6.68
N ALA A 21 11.56 5.17 7.81
CA ALA A 21 12.32 5.76 8.92
C ALA A 21 13.76 6.13 8.51
N VAL A 22 14.43 5.26 7.75
CA VAL A 22 15.77 5.52 7.23
C VAL A 22 15.74 6.67 6.22
N ALA A 23 14.81 6.67 5.27
CA ALA A 23 14.69 7.72 4.28
C ALA A 23 14.40 9.09 4.94
N ALA A 24 13.43 9.15 5.86
CA ALA A 24 13.09 10.34 6.62
C ALA A 24 14.28 10.88 7.43
N GLY A 25 15.16 10.00 7.93
CA GLY A 25 16.39 10.41 8.62
C GLY A 25 17.46 11.02 7.71
N THR A 26 17.32 10.87 6.39
CA THR A 26 18.30 11.36 5.39
C THR A 26 17.80 12.54 4.57
N VAL A 27 16.49 12.75 4.48
CA VAL A 27 15.89 13.86 3.72
C VAL A 27 15.78 15.09 4.62
N PRO A 28 16.52 16.18 4.32
CA PRO A 28 16.45 17.39 5.13
C PRO A 28 15.03 17.97 5.16
N VAL A 29 14.60 18.44 6.33
CA VAL A 29 13.33 19.18 6.52
C VAL A 29 12.05 18.32 6.38
N TYR A 30 12.17 16.99 6.19
CA TYR A 30 10.99 16.11 6.14
C TYR A 30 10.18 16.12 7.45
N SER A 31 8.86 16.20 7.33
CA SER A 31 7.91 16.20 8.42
C SER A 31 6.79 15.18 8.19
N TYR A 32 6.62 14.25 9.13
CA TYR A 32 5.50 13.29 9.15
C TYR A 32 4.10 13.93 9.23
N ILE A 33 4.03 15.22 9.57
CA ILE A 33 2.76 15.95 9.70
C ILE A 33 2.41 16.67 8.40
N ASN A 34 3.42 17.25 7.73
CA ASN A 34 3.20 18.19 6.64
C ASN A 34 3.52 17.61 5.25
N ASP A 35 4.37 16.58 5.18
CA ASP A 35 4.85 16.03 3.93
C ASP A 35 4.23 14.66 3.66
N TYR A 36 4.14 14.30 2.39
CA TYR A 36 3.67 12.98 2.01
C TYR A 36 4.84 11.99 2.05
N ILE A 37 4.55 10.75 2.44
CA ILE A 37 5.54 9.67 2.41
C ILE A 37 6.14 9.45 1.01
N SER A 38 5.39 9.75 -0.04
CA SER A 38 5.88 9.71 -1.42
C SER A 38 7.03 10.68 -1.69
N ASP A 39 7.16 11.75 -0.91
CA ASP A 39 8.24 12.73 -1.04
C ASP A 39 9.59 12.14 -0.62
N LEU A 40 9.59 11.12 0.23
CA LEU A 40 10.77 10.30 0.54
C LEU A 40 11.27 9.48 -0.66
N GLY A 41 10.51 9.41 -1.75
CA GLY A 41 10.88 8.78 -3.01
C GLY A 41 12.09 9.42 -3.71
N VAL A 42 12.61 10.55 -3.19
CA VAL A 42 13.95 11.07 -3.54
C VAL A 42 15.07 10.11 -3.15
N THR A 43 14.80 9.19 -2.20
CA THR A 43 15.76 8.18 -1.75
C THR A 43 15.47 6.83 -2.41
N TRP A 44 16.53 6.14 -2.83
CA TRP A 44 16.41 4.78 -3.35
C TRP A 44 15.91 3.79 -2.28
N VAL A 45 16.18 4.09 -0.99
CA VAL A 45 15.75 3.27 0.15
C VAL A 45 14.23 3.22 0.21
N MET A 46 13.54 4.38 0.16
CA MET A 46 12.08 4.40 0.17
C MET A 46 11.49 3.70 -1.05
N ASN A 47 12.03 3.97 -2.25
CA ASN A 47 11.56 3.34 -3.49
C ASN A 47 11.70 1.81 -3.45
N THR A 48 12.80 1.31 -2.89
CA THR A 48 12.98 -0.13 -2.64
C THR A 48 11.96 -0.66 -1.64
N GLY A 49 11.69 0.10 -0.56
CA GLY A 49 10.67 -0.20 0.42
C GLY A 49 9.28 -0.37 -0.20
N PHE A 50 8.86 0.54 -1.10
CA PHE A 50 7.60 0.43 -1.83
C PHE A 50 7.53 -0.87 -2.64
N VAL A 51 8.54 -1.16 -3.47
CA VAL A 51 8.56 -2.35 -4.32
C VAL A 51 8.50 -3.62 -3.47
N VAL A 52 9.37 -3.74 -2.47
CA VAL A 52 9.43 -4.93 -1.59
C VAL A 52 8.12 -5.12 -0.85
N HIS A 53 7.55 -4.06 -0.28
CA HIS A 53 6.27 -4.11 0.40
C HIS A 53 5.14 -4.59 -0.53
N GLY A 54 5.02 -3.98 -1.72
CA GLY A 54 3.99 -4.33 -2.70
C GLY A 54 4.07 -5.80 -3.13
N LEU A 55 5.27 -6.29 -3.46
CA LEU A 55 5.47 -7.67 -3.86
C LEU A 55 5.19 -8.67 -2.73
N LEU A 56 5.63 -8.37 -1.50
CA LEU A 56 5.35 -9.21 -0.34
C LEU A 56 3.86 -9.18 0.03
N PHE A 57 3.18 -8.06 -0.15
CA PHE A 57 1.73 -7.97 0.03
C PHE A 57 0.98 -8.91 -0.92
N LEU A 58 1.32 -8.90 -2.21
CA LEU A 58 0.77 -9.83 -3.20
C LEU A 58 1.12 -11.28 -2.89
N LEU A 59 2.38 -11.58 -2.54
CA LEU A 59 2.79 -12.93 -2.16
C LEU A 59 1.99 -13.45 -0.97
N GLY A 60 1.81 -12.63 0.07
CA GLY A 60 0.99 -12.97 1.22
C GLY A 60 -0.47 -13.22 0.81
N ALA A 61 -1.04 -12.44 -0.12
CA ALA A 61 -2.39 -12.69 -0.63
C ALA A 61 -2.52 -14.03 -1.39
N LEU A 62 -1.54 -14.37 -2.21
CA LEU A 62 -1.46 -15.68 -2.91
C LEU A 62 -1.33 -16.84 -1.91
N LEU A 63 -0.56 -16.68 -0.84
CA LEU A 63 -0.41 -17.68 0.22
C LEU A 63 -1.68 -17.80 1.08
N ALA A 64 -2.31 -16.67 1.41
CA ALA A 64 -3.54 -16.64 2.20
C ALA A 64 -4.69 -17.34 1.45
N THR A 65 -4.83 -17.08 0.15
CA THR A 65 -5.89 -17.69 -0.67
C THR A 65 -5.77 -19.20 -0.83
N ARG A 66 -4.57 -19.78 -0.71
CA ARG A 66 -4.38 -21.24 -0.65
C ARG A 66 -4.98 -21.89 0.61
N SER A 67 -5.38 -21.10 1.60
CA SER A 67 -5.94 -21.60 2.87
C SER A 67 -7.47 -21.44 2.95
N VAL A 68 -8.13 -20.94 1.89
CA VAL A 68 -9.60 -20.83 1.82
C VAL A 68 -10.16 -21.80 0.78
N ALA A 69 -11.32 -22.38 1.08
CA ALA A 69 -11.93 -23.43 0.25
C ALA A 69 -12.46 -22.92 -1.10
N SER A 70 -12.94 -21.67 -1.16
CA SER A 70 -13.39 -21.03 -2.39
C SER A 70 -13.36 -19.49 -2.24
N GLY A 71 -13.38 -18.78 -3.35
CA GLY A 71 -13.30 -17.31 -3.38
C GLY A 71 -11.85 -16.77 -3.41
N GLY A 72 -11.70 -15.46 -3.28
CA GLY A 72 -10.39 -14.81 -3.15
C GLY A 72 -9.72 -14.32 -4.44
N ARG A 73 -10.30 -14.59 -5.63
CA ARG A 73 -9.79 -14.03 -6.90
C ARG A 73 -9.75 -12.50 -6.88
N LEU A 74 -10.84 -11.87 -6.44
CA LEU A 74 -10.92 -10.41 -6.38
C LEU A 74 -10.00 -9.83 -5.30
N PHE A 75 -9.79 -10.54 -4.20
CA PHE A 75 -8.82 -10.19 -3.16
C PHE A 75 -7.38 -10.21 -3.73
N VAL A 76 -7.01 -11.25 -4.46
CA VAL A 76 -5.69 -11.34 -5.12
C VAL A 76 -5.55 -10.29 -6.21
N LEU A 77 -6.60 -10.03 -6.99
CA LEU A 77 -6.59 -8.97 -8.00
C LEU A 77 -6.36 -7.59 -7.36
N ALA A 78 -7.06 -7.28 -6.26
CA ALA A 78 -6.86 -6.04 -5.52
C ALA A 78 -5.42 -5.94 -4.96
N ALA A 79 -4.89 -7.03 -4.42
CA ALA A 79 -3.49 -7.09 -3.97
C ALA A 79 -2.48 -6.93 -5.13
N ALA A 80 -2.81 -7.42 -6.32
CA ALA A 80 -1.98 -7.23 -7.52
C ALA A 80 -2.02 -5.77 -7.98
N VAL A 81 -3.19 -5.13 -8.00
CA VAL A 81 -3.32 -3.68 -8.27
C VAL A 81 -2.49 -2.87 -7.26
N ASN A 82 -2.55 -3.23 -5.98
CA ASN A 82 -1.70 -2.63 -4.95
C ASN A 82 -0.20 -2.77 -5.27
N ALA A 83 0.23 -3.98 -5.60
CA ALA A 83 1.64 -4.26 -5.89
C ALA A 83 2.13 -3.49 -7.12
N VAL A 84 1.34 -3.46 -8.19
CA VAL A 84 1.65 -2.66 -9.38
C VAL A 84 1.71 -1.18 -9.03
N GLY A 85 0.77 -0.66 -8.25
CA GLY A 85 0.79 0.74 -7.80
C GLY A 85 2.08 1.10 -7.05
N ASN A 86 2.51 0.24 -6.12
CA ASN A 86 3.75 0.40 -5.37
C ASN A 86 5.00 0.38 -6.28
N VAL A 87 5.01 -0.44 -7.33
CA VAL A 87 6.09 -0.43 -8.32
C VAL A 87 6.07 0.85 -9.16
N VAL A 88 4.87 1.30 -9.58
CA VAL A 88 4.72 2.52 -10.38
C VAL A 88 5.20 3.75 -9.61
N ILE A 89 4.81 3.94 -8.33
CA ILE A 89 5.29 5.09 -7.54
C ILE A 89 6.81 5.07 -7.32
N ALA A 90 7.42 3.89 -7.25
CA ALA A 90 8.86 3.74 -7.09
C ALA A 90 9.63 4.10 -8.37
N ILE A 91 9.05 3.80 -9.55
CA ILE A 91 9.63 4.14 -10.86
C ILE A 91 9.39 5.62 -11.20
N PHE A 92 8.21 6.14 -10.84
CA PHE A 92 7.78 7.51 -11.08
C PHE A 92 7.60 8.24 -9.74
N PRO A 93 8.70 8.61 -9.06
CA PRO A 93 8.61 9.27 -7.76
C PRO A 93 8.15 10.73 -7.90
N SER A 94 7.57 11.30 -6.82
CA SER A 94 6.85 12.59 -6.87
C SER A 94 7.70 13.78 -7.31
N HIS A 95 9.02 13.71 -7.08
CA HIS A 95 10.00 14.74 -7.41
C HIS A 95 10.52 14.69 -8.84
N ALA A 96 10.29 13.60 -9.59
CA ALA A 96 10.84 13.44 -10.93
C ALA A 96 10.06 14.31 -11.94
N PRO A 97 10.77 15.00 -12.86
CA PRO A 97 10.13 15.72 -13.97
C PRO A 97 9.21 14.78 -14.76
N ASP A 98 8.03 15.26 -15.13
CA ASP A 98 7.02 14.53 -15.93
C ASP A 98 6.46 13.23 -15.31
N ALA A 99 6.83 12.90 -14.07
CA ALA A 99 6.36 11.72 -13.37
C ALA A 99 4.96 11.90 -12.75
N ALA A 100 4.49 13.14 -12.56
CA ALA A 100 3.31 13.45 -11.76
C ALA A 100 2.03 12.64 -12.13
N PRO A 101 1.64 12.48 -13.41
CA PRO A 101 0.45 11.70 -13.75
C PRO A 101 0.60 10.22 -13.39
N TRP A 102 1.78 9.66 -13.64
CA TRP A 102 2.10 8.26 -13.35
C TRP A 102 2.24 8.01 -11.85
N HIS A 103 2.82 8.97 -11.13
CA HIS A 103 2.91 8.95 -9.68
C HIS A 103 1.53 8.91 -9.04
N VAL A 104 0.64 9.83 -9.44
CA VAL A 104 -0.75 9.88 -8.93
C VAL A 104 -1.51 8.61 -9.27
N ALA A 105 -1.39 8.10 -10.50
CA ALA A 105 -2.01 6.84 -10.90
C ALA A 105 -1.50 5.66 -10.05
N GLY A 106 -0.17 5.56 -9.86
CA GLY A 106 0.45 4.53 -9.03
C GLY A 106 0.01 4.62 -7.57
N ALA A 107 -0.03 5.83 -7.01
CA ALA A 107 -0.47 6.07 -5.63
C ALA A 107 -1.95 5.69 -5.45
N ALA A 108 -2.82 6.06 -6.40
CA ALA A 108 -4.22 5.65 -6.39
C ALA A 108 -4.36 4.13 -6.46
N MET A 109 -3.61 3.45 -7.32
CA MET A 109 -3.61 1.98 -7.42
C MET A 109 -3.14 1.31 -6.13
N ALA A 110 -2.05 1.80 -5.53
CA ALA A 110 -1.53 1.30 -4.26
C ALA A 110 -2.59 1.45 -3.15
N ILE A 111 -3.12 2.66 -2.97
CA ILE A 111 -4.05 2.96 -1.87
C ILE A 111 -5.39 2.25 -2.09
N LEU A 112 -6.02 2.36 -3.26
CA LEU A 112 -7.30 1.70 -3.53
C LEU A 112 -7.15 0.18 -3.52
N GLY A 113 -6.17 -0.35 -4.25
CA GLY A 113 -5.93 -1.79 -4.33
C GLY A 113 -5.66 -2.40 -2.95
N GLY A 114 -4.82 -1.74 -2.14
CA GLY A 114 -4.47 -2.21 -0.80
C GLY A 114 -5.69 -2.23 0.13
N ASN A 115 -6.46 -1.14 0.17
CA ASN A 115 -7.64 -1.06 1.04
C ASN A 115 -8.77 -2.01 0.59
N ILE A 116 -9.01 -2.14 -0.72
CA ILE A 116 -9.96 -3.13 -1.25
C ILE A 116 -9.50 -4.54 -0.89
N ALA A 117 -8.20 -4.84 -0.99
CA ALA A 117 -7.66 -6.14 -0.60
C ALA A 117 -7.86 -6.40 0.91
N VAL A 118 -7.69 -5.41 1.78
CA VAL A 118 -7.96 -5.54 3.21
C VAL A 118 -9.44 -5.85 3.47
N ILE A 119 -10.38 -5.14 2.81
CA ILE A 119 -11.83 -5.40 2.94
C ILE A 119 -12.16 -6.83 2.50
N LEU A 120 -11.73 -7.22 1.30
CA LEU A 120 -12.04 -8.53 0.72
C LEU A 120 -11.36 -9.66 1.51
N GLY A 121 -10.12 -9.47 1.94
CA GLY A 121 -9.40 -10.43 2.80
C GLY A 121 -10.09 -10.63 4.14
N GLY A 122 -10.63 -9.56 4.73
CA GLY A 122 -11.46 -9.62 5.93
C GLY A 122 -12.74 -10.45 5.74
N GLN A 123 -13.41 -10.30 4.59
CA GLN A 123 -14.62 -11.06 4.25
C GLN A 123 -14.37 -12.57 4.10
N LEU A 124 -13.15 -12.95 3.69
CA LEU A 124 -12.73 -14.36 3.59
C LEU A 124 -12.44 -15.00 4.96
N SER A 125 -12.31 -14.20 6.03
CA SER A 125 -12.02 -14.71 7.36
C SER A 125 -13.29 -15.18 8.09
N PRO A 126 -13.27 -16.38 8.72
CA PRO A 126 -14.38 -16.84 9.55
C PRO A 126 -14.46 -16.10 10.90
N VAL A 127 -13.42 -15.35 11.29
CA VAL A 127 -13.34 -14.67 12.58
C VAL A 127 -14.08 -13.32 12.50
N PRO A 128 -15.20 -13.12 13.21
CA PRO A 128 -16.03 -11.92 13.05
C PRO A 128 -15.32 -10.63 13.41
N ALA A 129 -14.48 -10.65 14.46
CA ALA A 129 -13.70 -9.49 14.88
C ALA A 129 -12.70 -9.06 13.80
N PHE A 130 -11.94 -10.01 13.24
CA PHE A 130 -10.99 -9.75 12.16
C PHE A 130 -11.68 -9.16 10.94
N ARG A 131 -12.85 -9.71 10.56
CA ARG A 131 -13.65 -9.19 9.45
C ARG A 131 -14.07 -7.74 9.68
N ARG A 132 -14.63 -7.41 10.85
CA ARG A 132 -15.07 -6.04 11.17
C ARG A 132 -13.91 -5.05 11.18
N ILE A 133 -12.78 -5.43 11.80
CA ILE A 133 -11.57 -4.58 11.86
C ILE A 133 -11.04 -4.33 10.45
N SER A 134 -10.92 -5.38 9.62
CA SER A 134 -10.43 -5.25 8.25
C SER A 134 -11.33 -4.35 7.41
N ILE A 135 -12.65 -4.54 7.47
CA ILE A 135 -13.59 -3.67 6.76
C ILE A 135 -13.47 -2.23 7.24
N GLY A 136 -13.43 -2.00 8.56
CA GLY A 136 -13.29 -0.68 9.14
C GLY A 136 -12.00 0.04 8.68
N LEU A 137 -10.87 -0.65 8.75
CA LEU A 137 -9.58 -0.10 8.31
C LEU A 137 -9.56 0.20 6.81
N GLY A 138 -10.05 -0.72 5.98
CA GLY A 138 -10.07 -0.51 4.53
C GLY A 138 -11.01 0.62 4.10
N VAL A 139 -12.18 0.75 4.74
CA VAL A 139 -13.09 1.88 4.51
C VAL A 139 -12.45 3.19 4.96
N ALA A 140 -11.84 3.21 6.16
CA ALA A 140 -11.15 4.40 6.65
C ALA A 140 -10.03 4.85 5.70
N GLY A 141 -9.22 3.92 5.17
CA GLY A 141 -8.17 4.25 4.20
C GLY A 141 -8.71 4.83 2.89
N ILE A 142 -9.83 4.32 2.37
CA ILE A 142 -10.49 4.90 1.19
C ILE A 142 -11.02 6.31 1.50
N LEU A 143 -11.63 6.53 2.66
CA LEU A 143 -12.09 7.86 3.07
C LEU A 143 -10.93 8.86 3.20
N CYS A 144 -9.79 8.43 3.74
CA CYS A 144 -8.58 9.25 3.78
C CYS A 144 -8.09 9.62 2.37
N LEU A 145 -8.09 8.67 1.43
CA LEU A 145 -7.75 8.96 0.02
C LEU A 145 -8.70 10.02 -0.57
N MET A 146 -10.00 9.90 -0.33
CA MET A 146 -10.98 10.88 -0.81
C MET A 146 -10.74 12.27 -0.20
N ALA A 147 -10.36 12.33 1.07
CA ALA A 147 -10.00 13.60 1.72
C ALA A 147 -8.74 14.23 1.10
N VAL A 148 -7.71 13.45 0.80
CA VAL A 148 -6.51 13.93 0.08
C VAL A 148 -6.88 14.44 -1.32
N ALA A 149 -7.69 13.68 -2.06
CA ALA A 149 -8.14 14.07 -3.40
C ALA A 149 -9.00 15.35 -3.39
N ALA A 150 -9.85 15.53 -2.37
CA ALA A 150 -10.66 16.74 -2.21
C ALA A 150 -9.84 17.96 -1.74
N GLY A 151 -8.78 17.74 -0.96
CA GLY A 151 -7.85 18.77 -0.52
C GLY A 151 -6.87 19.24 -1.60
N ALA A 152 -6.60 18.39 -2.59
CA ALA A 152 -5.80 18.72 -3.77
C ALA A 152 -6.56 19.70 -4.69
N ARG A 153 -6.55 21.00 -4.37
CA ARG A 153 -7.06 22.02 -5.28
C ARG A 153 -6.25 22.00 -6.57
N PRO A 154 -6.87 22.14 -7.76
CA PRO A 154 -6.12 22.37 -8.99
C PRO A 154 -5.32 23.66 -8.84
N ARG A 155 -4.00 23.59 -9.02
CA ARG A 155 -3.18 24.79 -9.16
C ARG A 155 -3.58 25.43 -10.49
N ALA A 156 -4.31 26.54 -10.41
CA ALA A 156 -4.59 27.42 -11.53
C ALA A 156 -3.31 28.13 -11.99
#